data_AF-A0A6N7ZR39-F1
#
_entry.id   AF-A0A6N7ZR39-F1
#
_cell.length_a   1.000
_cell.length_b   1.000
_cell.length_c   1.000
_cell.angle_alpha   90.00
_cell.angle_beta   90.00
_cell.angle_gamma   90.00
#
_symmetry.space_group_name_H-M   'P 1'
#
loop_
_entity.id
_entity.type
_entity.pdbx_description
1 polymer ?
#
loop_
_entity_poly.entity_id
_entity_poly.type
_entity_poly.pdbx_seq_one_letter_code
_entity_poly.pdbx_strand_id
1 'polypeptide(L)'
;MNIALDWDGTYTRDPDAWRTFIRLFIAAGHSVWIVTARSERTPVGPLPDGIKGVIYCDMESKKSVTDRNDVEIHVWIDDEPIFIHKDAESVPILFPRDDADDGAFKP
;
A
#
# COMPACT_ATOMS: atom_id res chain seq x y z
N MET A 1 10.24 0.54 14.35
CA MET A 1 9.64 1.46 13.35
C MET A 1 8.40 0.79 12.76
N ASN A 2 7.43 1.59 12.32
CA ASN A 2 6.34 1.13 11.48
C ASN A 2 6.67 1.49 10.03
N ILE A 3 6.64 0.51 9.14
CA ILE A 3 6.95 0.65 7.72
C ILE A 3 5.67 0.41 6.95
N ALA A 4 5.27 1.36 6.12
CA ALA A 4 4.19 1.18 5.16
C ALA A 4 4.76 0.65 3.85
N LEU A 5 4.20 -0.46 3.38
CA LEU A 5 4.48 -1.05 2.08
C LEU A 5 3.21 -0.97 1.24
N ASP A 6 3.29 -0.31 0.09
CA ASP A 6 2.20 -0.32 -0.88
C ASP A 6 1.99 -1.72 -1.50
N TRP A 7 0.76 -1.98 -1.94
CA TRP A 7 0.40 -3.26 -2.53
C TRP A 7 0.61 -3.30 -4.05
N ASP A 8 -0.07 -2.45 -4.80
CA ASP A 8 -0.20 -2.54 -6.26
C ASP A 8 0.95 -1.82 -6.95
N GLY A 9 1.77 -2.54 -7.72
CA GLY A 9 2.96 -1.94 -8.36
C GLY A 9 4.17 -1.89 -7.43
N THR A 10 3.96 -1.99 -6.12
CA THR A 10 5.02 -2.19 -5.12
C THR A 10 5.15 -3.66 -4.71
N TYR A 11 4.33 -4.17 -3.77
CA TYR A 11 4.43 -5.57 -3.32
C TYR A 11 4.20 -6.57 -4.46
N THR A 12 3.19 -6.33 -5.30
CA THR A 12 2.83 -7.24 -6.40
C THR A 12 3.88 -7.32 -7.50
N ARG A 13 4.80 -6.36 -7.59
CA ARG A 13 5.86 -6.34 -8.60
C ARG A 13 6.93 -7.43 -8.39
N ASP A 14 7.21 -7.79 -7.13
CA ASP A 14 8.08 -8.92 -6.78
C ASP A 14 7.77 -9.46 -5.37
N PRO A 15 6.72 -10.29 -5.23
CA PRO A 15 6.28 -10.77 -3.92
C PRO A 15 7.35 -11.55 -3.14
N ASP A 16 8.24 -12.26 -3.82
CA ASP A 16 9.26 -13.09 -3.16
C ASP A 16 10.40 -12.25 -2.58
N ALA A 17 10.85 -11.20 -3.30
CA ALA A 17 11.77 -10.22 -2.75
C ALA A 17 11.16 -9.47 -1.56
N TRP A 18 9.90 -9.04 -1.68
CA TRP A 18 9.22 -8.32 -0.59
C TRP A 18 8.95 -9.19 0.63
N ARG A 19 8.63 -10.48 0.47
CA ARG A 19 8.57 -11.42 1.60
C ARG A 19 9.90 -11.51 2.34
N THR A 20 11.01 -11.52 1.62
CA THR A 20 12.34 -11.53 2.21
C THR A 20 12.61 -10.24 3.00
N PHE A 21 12.27 -9.09 2.42
CA PHE A 21 12.33 -7.79 3.09
C PHE A 21 11.47 -7.76 4.37
N ILE A 22 10.21 -8.19 4.28
CA ILE A 22 9.26 -8.22 5.40
C ILE A 22 9.81 -9.06 6.55
N ARG A 23 10.27 -10.28 6.26
CA ARG A 23 10.88 -11.18 7.26
C ARG A 23 12.10 -10.55 7.94
N LEU A 24 12.96 -9.88 7.18
CA LEU A 24 14.15 -9.21 7.72
C LEU A 24 13.76 -8.13 8.74
N PHE A 25 12.83 -7.25 8.37
CA PHE A 25 12.43 -6.14 9.25
C PHE A 25 11.65 -6.61 10.48
N ILE A 26 10.80 -7.62 10.33
CA ILE A 26 10.12 -8.25 11.47
C ILE A 26 11.14 -8.88 12.43
N ALA A 27 12.13 -9.61 11.91
CA ALA A 27 13.19 -10.22 12.72
C ALA A 27 14.03 -9.17 13.48
N ALA A 28 14.14 -7.96 12.94
CA ALA A 28 14.79 -6.82 13.60
C ALA A 28 13.88 -6.08 14.62
N GLY A 29 12.65 -6.57 14.87
CA GLY A 29 11.70 -5.95 15.80
C GLY A 29 10.94 -4.76 15.22
N HIS A 30 10.82 -4.66 13.90
CA HIS A 30 10.02 -3.64 13.22
C HIS A 30 8.65 -4.18 12.81
N SER A 31 7.68 -3.27 12.65
CA SER A 31 6.34 -3.61 12.16
C SER A 31 6.25 -3.22 10.69
N VAL A 32 5.78 -4.13 9.85
CA VAL A 32 5.44 -3.83 8.45
C VAL A 32 3.93 -3.87 8.28
N TRP A 33 3.37 -2.83 7.70
CA TRP A 33 1.96 -2.66 7.37
C TRP A 33 1.80 -2.65 5.86
N ILE A 34 0.75 -3.28 5.35
CA ILE A 34 0.30 -2.99 3.98
C ILE A 34 -0.58 -1.73 4.05
N VAL A 35 -0.26 -0.71 3.26
CA VAL A 35 -1.07 0.51 3.16
C VAL A 35 -1.36 0.77 1.69
N THR A 36 -2.62 0.59 1.27
CA THR A 36 -2.98 0.45 -0.14
C THR A 36 -4.17 1.35 -0.50
N ALA A 37 -4.19 1.83 -1.75
CA ALA A 37 -5.33 2.55 -2.30
C ALA A 37 -6.59 1.67 -2.50
N ARG A 38 -6.45 0.34 -2.40
CA ARG A 38 -7.59 -0.60 -2.42
C ARG A 38 -8.57 -0.34 -1.27
N SER A 39 -9.73 -0.98 -1.36
CA SER A 39 -10.79 -0.96 -0.35
C SER A 39 -11.09 -2.36 0.16
N GLU A 40 -11.81 -2.48 1.28
CA GLU A 40 -12.27 -3.77 1.79
C GLU A 40 -13.20 -4.52 0.82
N ARG A 41 -13.83 -3.81 -0.11
CA ARG A 41 -14.69 -4.40 -1.16
C ARG A 41 -13.87 -5.10 -2.25
N THR A 42 -12.64 -4.65 -2.45
CA THR A 42 -11.68 -5.20 -3.42
C THR A 42 -10.37 -5.47 -2.70
N PRO A 43 -10.33 -6.45 -1.79
CA PRO A 43 -9.23 -6.60 -0.84
C PRO A 43 -7.93 -7.00 -1.54
N VAL A 44 -6.83 -6.92 -0.79
CA VAL A 44 -5.56 -7.51 -1.22
C VAL A 44 -5.65 -9.05 -1.22
N GLY A 45 -4.69 -9.68 -1.90
CA GLY A 45 -4.56 -11.14 -1.89
C GLY A 45 -4.02 -11.71 -0.57
N PRO A 46 -3.58 -12.98 -0.56
CA PRO A 46 -2.98 -13.60 0.62
C PRO A 46 -1.84 -12.76 1.19
N LEU A 47 -1.95 -12.47 2.49
CA LEU A 47 -1.00 -11.62 3.19
C LEU A 47 0.28 -12.38 3.50
N PRO A 48 1.46 -11.75 3.38
CA PRO A 48 2.71 -12.35 3.82
C PRO A 48 2.73 -12.50 5.34
N ASP A 49 3.38 -13.56 5.82
CA ASP A 49 3.43 -13.88 7.24
C ASP A 49 4.05 -12.75 8.08
N GLY A 50 3.43 -12.48 9.23
CA GLY A 50 3.96 -11.56 10.23
C GLY A 50 3.73 -10.07 9.95
N ILE A 51 3.04 -9.70 8.87
CA ILE A 51 2.60 -8.31 8.73
C ILE A 51 1.70 -7.90 9.89
N LYS A 52 1.77 -6.62 10.25
CA LYS A 52 1.03 -6.06 11.38
C LYS A 52 -0.45 -5.88 11.08
N GLY A 53 -0.79 -5.60 9.83
CA GLY A 53 -2.14 -5.40 9.34
C GLY A 53 -2.18 -4.78 7.95
N VAL A 54 -3.40 -4.58 7.45
CA VAL A 54 -3.69 -3.88 6.19
C VAL A 54 -4.49 -2.63 6.51
N ILE A 55 -4.10 -1.51 5.92
CA ILE A 55 -4.85 -0.26 5.96
C ILE A 55 -5.33 0.01 4.54
N TYR A 56 -6.64 -0.12 4.36
CA TYR A 56 -7.32 0.21 3.12
C TYR A 56 -7.64 1.70 3.10
N CYS A 57 -7.10 2.41 2.13
CA CYS A 57 -7.25 3.86 2.02
C CYS A 57 -8.42 4.28 1.14
N ASP A 58 -9.00 3.34 0.36
CA ASP A 58 -10.15 3.62 -0.52
C ASP A 58 -9.94 4.89 -1.37
N MET A 59 -8.78 4.95 -2.04
CA MET A 59 -8.32 6.07 -2.87
C MET A 59 -8.07 7.41 -2.14
N GLU A 60 -8.29 7.50 -0.82
CA GLU A 60 -7.85 8.63 0.00
C GLU A 60 -6.32 8.60 0.22
N SER A 61 -5.73 9.75 0.54
CA SER A 61 -4.31 9.86 0.85
C SER A 61 -3.91 8.93 2.00
N LYS A 62 -2.84 8.15 1.78
CA LYS A 62 -2.41 7.12 2.73
C LYS A 62 -2.06 7.72 4.08
N LYS A 63 -1.40 8.88 4.12
CA LYS A 63 -1.05 9.60 5.34
C LYS A 63 -2.28 10.02 6.15
N SER A 64 -3.32 10.56 5.49
CA SER A 64 -4.57 10.95 6.15
C SER A 64 -5.25 9.76 6.81
N VAL A 65 -5.33 8.64 6.10
CA VAL A 65 -5.95 7.41 6.60
C VAL A 65 -5.14 6.83 7.76
N THR A 66 -3.81 6.74 7.65
CA THR A 66 -2.99 6.21 8.75
C THR A 66 -3.06 7.09 10.00
N ASP A 67 -3.08 8.42 9.83
CA ASP A 67 -3.22 9.36 10.95
C ASP A 67 -4.59 9.22 11.63
N ARG A 68 -5.68 9.08 10.86
CA ARG A 68 -7.04 8.84 11.39
C ARG A 68 -7.16 7.53 12.17
N ASN A 69 -6.30 6.55 11.89
CA ASN A 69 -6.26 5.26 12.57
C ASN A 69 -5.23 5.20 13.70
N ASP A 70 -4.63 6.34 14.07
CA ASP A 70 -3.56 6.42 15.07
C ASP A 70 -2.36 5.50 14.78
N VAL A 71 -2.07 5.28 13.49
CA VAL A 71 -0.92 4.48 13.02
C VAL A 71 0.17 5.41 12.50
N GLU A 72 1.17 5.69 13.33
CA GLU A 72 2.33 6.47 12.91
C GLU A 72 3.25 5.65 11.99
N ILE A 73 3.39 6.05 10.73
CA ILE A 73 4.32 5.46 9.76
C ILE A 73 5.64 6.23 9.74
N HIS A 74 6.75 5.52 9.87
CA HIS A 74 8.11 6.08 9.92
C HIS A 74 8.80 6.05 8.55
N VAL A 75 8.52 5.01 7.75
CA VAL A 75 9.11 4.81 6.42
C VAL A 75 8.00 4.36 5.48
N TRP A 76 7.94 4.98 4.31
CA TRP A 76 7.01 4.66 3.23
C TRP A 76 7.78 4.02 2.07
N ILE A 77 7.25 2.93 1.54
CA ILE A 77 7.75 2.25 0.34
C ILE A 77 6.56 2.12 -0.61
N ASP A 78 6.65 2.87 -1.71
CA ASP A 78 5.54 3.14 -2.61
C ASP A 78 6.12 3.50 -3.98
N ASP A 79 5.64 2.87 -5.05
CA ASP A 79 6.06 3.21 -6.41
C ASP A 79 5.34 4.46 -6.93
N GLU A 80 4.24 4.86 -6.28
CA GLU A 80 3.54 6.13 -6.52
C GLU A 80 3.46 6.99 -5.25
N PRO A 81 4.61 7.51 -4.75
CA PRO A 81 4.68 8.21 -3.47
C PRO A 81 3.84 9.50 -3.40
N ILE A 82 3.36 10.01 -4.54
CA ILE A 82 2.43 11.15 -4.58
C ILE A 82 1.14 10.87 -3.79
N PHE A 83 0.66 9.61 -3.78
CA PHE A 83 -0.59 9.23 -3.09
C PHE A 83 -0.43 9.05 -1.58
N ILE A 84 0.79 9.19 -1.05
CA ILE A 84 0.99 9.29 0.39
C ILE A 84 0.29 10.55 0.92
N HIS A 85 0.34 11.65 0.17
CA HIS A 85 -0.16 12.96 0.61
C HIS A 85 -1.34 13.50 -0.20
N LYS A 86 -1.74 12.81 -1.27
CA LYS A 86 -2.83 13.24 -2.14
C LYS A 86 -3.82 12.12 -2.36
N ASP A 87 -5.09 12.48 -2.33
CA ASP A 87 -6.17 11.58 -2.74
C ASP A 87 -6.04 11.34 -4.24
N ALA A 88 -6.38 10.13 -4.70
CA ALA A 88 -6.19 9.76 -6.10
C ALA A 88 -6.99 10.65 -7.06
N GLU A 89 -8.17 11.11 -6.66
CA GLU A 89 -9.02 12.02 -7.44
C GLU A 89 -8.40 13.42 -7.62
N SER A 90 -7.49 13.82 -6.71
CA SER A 90 -6.86 15.15 -6.72
C SER A 90 -5.62 15.23 -7.62
N VAL A 91 -5.13 14.08 -8.11
CA VAL A 91 -3.97 14.00 -8.98
C VAL A 91 -4.46 13.96 -10.43
N PRO A 92 -4.19 15.00 -11.25
CA PRO A 92 -4.48 14.93 -12.67
C PRO A 92 -3.79 13.71 -13.28
N ILE A 93 -4.49 12.96 -14.14
CA ILE A 93 -3.94 11.79 -14.84
C ILE A 93 -2.77 12.27 -15.70
N LEU A 94 -1.56 12.26 -15.14
CA LEU A 94 -0.33 12.69 -15.80
C LEU A 94 0.43 11.50 -16.41
N PHE A 95 0.02 10.28 -16.06
CA PHE A 95 0.52 9.04 -16.64
C PHE A 95 -0.69 8.17 -17.02
N PRO A 96 -0.77 7.66 -18.25
CA PRO A 96 -1.69 6.57 -18.56
C PRO A 96 -1.42 5.46 -17.56
N ARG A 97 -2.44 5.07 -16.79
CA ARG A 97 -2.36 3.87 -15.98
C ARG A 97 -2.27 2.69 -16.95
N ASP A 98 -1.16 1.99 -16.96
CA ASP A 98 -0.97 0.76 -17.75
C ASP A 98 -1.76 -0.42 -17.14
N ASP A 99 -2.97 -0.16 -16.65
CA ASP A 99 -3.89 -1.13 -16.05
C ASP A 99 -4.65 -1.84 -17.18
N ALA A 100 -3.90 -2.49 -18.06
CA ALA A 100 -4.42 -3.44 -19.05
C ALA A 100 -4.25 -4.89 -18.54
N ASP A 101 -4.78 -5.15 -17.36
CA ASP A 101 -5.18 -6.44 -16.78
C ASP A 101 -5.61 -6.04 -15.36
N ASP A 102 -6.83 -6.21 -14.85
CA ASP A 102 -7.89 -7.15 -15.15
C ASP A 102 -9.12 -6.70 -14.32
N GLY A 103 -10.27 -6.46 -14.98
CA GLY A 103 -11.56 -6.38 -14.28
C GLY A 103 -12.07 -5.00 -13.88
N ALA A 104 -12.33 -4.16 -14.88
CA ALA A 104 -13.46 -3.23 -14.97
C ALA A 104 -13.86 -2.41 -13.71
N PHE A 105 -13.51 -1.13 -13.73
CA PHE A 105 -14.45 -0.08 -13.32
C PHE A 105 -14.85 0.72 -14.57
N LYS A 106 -16.11 0.56 -14.99
CA LYS A 106 -16.78 1.49 -15.91
C LYS A 106 -17.84 2.23 -15.09
N PRO A 107 -18.04 3.54 -15.36
CA PRO A 107 -18.87 4.42 -14.54
C PRO A 107 -20.33 3.96 -14.45
#